data_AF-A0A2M9P431-F1
#
_entry.id   AF-A0A2M9P431-F1
#
_cell.length_a   1.000
_cell.length_b   1.000
_cell.length_c   1.000
_cell.angle_alpha   90.00
_cell.angle_beta   90.00
_cell.angle_gamma   90.00
#
_symmetry.space_group_name_H-M   'P 1'
#
loop_
_entity.id
_entity.type
_entity.pdbx_description
1 polymer ?
#
loop_
_entity_poly.entity_id
_entity_poly.type
_entity_poly.pdbx_seq_one_letter_code
_entity_poly.pdbx_strand_id
1 'polypeptide(L)'
;TPQEEIVSDLFAEVLGLSRVGIDDSFFNLGGHSLLASTLMARIRDTFGVEIGIGKLFETPTVSGLVKQLSNGRSARLPVKKAQRPKQVPLSFAQRRLWFLHSLEGPSPPYNIPLVVEMSGEIDTGALEAALNDVVERHESLRTLFPVTSGTAHQYVLDPSEAQVELLVS
;
A
#
# COMPACT_ATOMS: atom_id res chain seq x y z
N THR A 1 5.97 -31.80 6.07
CA THR A 1 5.05 -32.07 4.94
C THR A 1 5.38 -31.13 3.80
N PRO A 2 4.98 -31.41 2.54
CA PRO A 2 5.28 -30.51 1.41
C PRO A 2 4.76 -29.07 1.62
N GLN A 3 3.61 -28.91 2.28
CA GLN A 3 3.09 -27.59 2.63
C GLN A 3 3.92 -26.88 3.71
N GLU A 4 4.38 -27.60 4.73
CA GLU A 4 5.28 -27.04 5.75
C GLU A 4 6.63 -26.63 5.19
N GLU A 5 7.18 -27.39 4.24
CA GLU A 5 8.44 -27.03 3.57
C GLU A 5 8.28 -25.71 2.80
N ILE A 6 7.25 -25.61 1.95
CA ILE A 6 6.96 -24.37 1.19
C ILE A 6 6.73 -23.18 2.13
N VAL A 7 5.93 -23.35 3.19
CA VAL A 7 5.65 -22.24 4.13
C VAL A 7 6.91 -21.88 4.94
N SER A 8 7.77 -22.85 5.29
CA SER A 8 9.05 -22.58 5.96
C SER A 8 10.00 -21.78 5.06
N ASP A 9 10.06 -22.11 3.77
CA ASP A 9 10.86 -21.36 2.79
C ASP A 9 10.33 -19.92 2.65
N LEU A 10 9.02 -19.73 2.58
CA LEU A 10 8.42 -18.39 2.56
C LEU A 10 8.72 -17.58 3.84
N PHE A 11 8.74 -18.22 5.01
CA PHE A 11 9.18 -17.58 6.26
C PHE A 11 10.64 -17.15 6.16
N ALA A 12 11.52 -18.06 5.75
CA ALA A 12 12.96 -17.82 5.64
C ALA A 12 13.26 -16.67 4.67
N GLU A 13 12.62 -16.65 3.50
CA GLU A 13 12.76 -15.57 2.51
C GLU A 13 12.31 -14.20 3.05
N VAL A 14 11.17 -14.14 3.74
CA VAL A 14 10.62 -12.88 4.26
C VAL A 14 11.44 -12.36 5.44
N LEU A 15 11.94 -13.26 6.29
CA LEU A 15 12.74 -12.92 7.46
C LEU A 15 14.23 -12.72 7.12
N GLY A 16 14.66 -13.06 5.90
CA GLY A 16 16.07 -13.00 5.49
C GLY A 16 16.94 -14.04 6.20
N LEU A 17 16.37 -15.18 6.57
CA LEU A 17 17.05 -16.28 7.28
C LEU A 17 17.39 -17.42 6.31
N SER A 18 18.40 -18.21 6.66
CA SER A 18 18.79 -19.38 5.86
C SER A 18 17.80 -20.54 5.97
N ARG A 19 17.19 -20.72 7.16
CA ARG A 19 16.19 -21.76 7.46
C ARG A 19 15.30 -21.30 8.59
N VAL A 20 14.07 -21.81 8.61
CA VAL A 20 13.10 -21.64 9.69
C VAL A 20 12.50 -23.01 10.01
N GLY A 21 12.47 -23.36 11.29
CA GLY A 21 11.83 -24.58 11.80
C GLY A 21 10.32 -24.46 11.84
N ILE A 22 9.62 -25.59 11.78
CA ILE A 22 8.16 -25.59 11.66
C ILE A 22 7.42 -25.01 12.89
N ASP A 23 8.07 -25.03 14.05
CA ASP A 23 7.54 -24.53 15.32
C ASP A 23 8.22 -23.23 15.77
N ASP A 24 9.09 -22.66 14.93
CA ASP A 24 9.69 -21.37 15.20
C ASP A 24 8.64 -20.26 15.05
N SER A 25 8.54 -19.41 16.06
CA SER A 25 7.63 -18.27 16.05
C SER A 25 8.16 -17.17 15.14
N PHE A 26 7.36 -16.79 14.15
CA PHE A 26 7.61 -15.68 13.22
C PHE A 26 8.05 -14.41 13.93
N PHE A 27 7.37 -14.05 15.03
CA PHE A 27 7.64 -12.83 15.78
C PHE A 27 8.90 -12.93 16.64
N ASN A 28 9.25 -14.13 17.13
CA ASN A 28 10.50 -14.33 17.87
C ASN A 28 11.72 -14.27 16.95
N LEU A 29 11.52 -14.58 15.66
CA LEU A 29 12.55 -14.47 14.62
C LEU A 29 12.69 -13.05 14.03
N GLY A 30 12.08 -12.03 14.66
CA GLY A 30 12.16 -10.64 14.21
C GLY A 30 11.06 -10.22 13.23
N GLY A 31 10.08 -11.08 12.98
CA GLY A 31 8.90 -10.74 12.18
C GLY A 31 8.07 -9.60 12.81
N HIS A 32 7.62 -8.67 11.98
CA HIS A 32 6.73 -7.57 12.37
C HIS A 32 5.61 -7.38 11.34
N SER A 33 4.71 -6.42 11.55
CA SER A 33 3.47 -6.26 10.76
C SER A 33 3.67 -6.12 9.25
N LEU A 34 4.73 -5.45 8.81
CA LEU A 34 5.09 -5.32 7.40
C LEU A 34 5.56 -6.66 6.81
N LEU A 35 6.43 -7.38 7.52
CA LEU A 35 6.88 -8.71 7.11
C LEU A 35 5.72 -9.72 7.15
N ALA A 36 4.86 -9.65 8.16
CA ALA A 36 3.65 -10.46 8.26
C ALA A 36 2.72 -10.22 7.05
N SER A 37 2.47 -8.95 6.69
CA SER A 37 1.69 -8.61 5.50
C SER A 37 2.32 -9.17 4.22
N THR A 38 3.65 -9.09 4.11
CA THR A 38 4.42 -9.63 2.98
C THR A 38 4.31 -11.16 2.91
N LEU A 39 4.49 -11.85 4.04
CA LEU A 39 4.35 -13.29 4.16
C LEU A 39 2.95 -13.76 3.77
N MET A 40 1.90 -13.11 4.31
CA MET A 40 0.51 -13.44 3.96
C MET A 40 0.24 -13.23 2.47
N ALA A 41 0.84 -12.20 1.86
CA ALA A 41 0.75 -11.99 0.41
C ALA A 41 1.41 -13.13 -0.39
N ARG A 42 2.62 -13.55 -0.01
CA ARG A 42 3.31 -14.67 -0.68
C ARG A 42 2.58 -16.00 -0.51
N ILE A 43 2.06 -16.29 0.68
CA ILE A 43 1.24 -17.49 0.93
C ILE A 43 0.01 -17.49 0.03
N ARG A 44 -0.69 -16.35 -0.06
CA ARG A 44 -1.85 -16.22 -0.96
C ARG A 44 -1.47 -16.47 -2.41
N ASP A 45 -0.37 -15.90 -2.88
CA ASP A 45 0.05 -16.04 -4.28
C ASP A 45 0.52 -17.48 -4.59
N THR A 46 1.11 -18.17 -3.61
CA THR A 46 1.61 -19.55 -3.74
C THR A 46 0.51 -20.59 -3.68
N PHE A 47 -0.44 -20.43 -2.75
CA PHE A 47 -1.48 -21.43 -2.47
C PHE A 47 -2.86 -21.07 -3.03
N GLY A 48 -3.06 -19.83 -3.50
CA GLY A 48 -4.37 -19.35 -3.95
C GLY A 48 -5.39 -19.16 -2.82
N VAL A 49 -4.92 -19.08 -1.57
CA VAL A 49 -5.75 -19.02 -0.36
C VAL A 49 -5.48 -17.75 0.44
N GLU A 50 -6.54 -17.06 0.84
CA GLU A 50 -6.44 -15.88 1.71
C GLU A 50 -6.66 -16.28 3.17
N ILE A 51 -5.59 -16.15 3.96
CA ILE A 51 -5.59 -16.28 5.41
C ILE A 51 -5.56 -14.87 6.00
N GLY A 52 -6.46 -14.59 6.96
CA GLY A 52 -6.45 -13.31 7.66
C GLY A 52 -5.17 -13.17 8.50
N ILE A 53 -4.54 -11.99 8.44
CA ILE A 53 -3.28 -11.72 9.17
C ILE A 53 -3.37 -12.02 10.68
N GLY A 54 -4.56 -11.88 11.28
CA GLY A 54 -4.82 -12.26 12.68
C GLY A 54 -4.50 -13.73 12.99
N LYS A 55 -4.63 -14.64 12.03
CA LYS A 55 -4.26 -16.05 12.21
C LYS A 55 -2.76 -16.25 12.39
N LEU A 56 -1.92 -15.42 11.77
CA LEU A 56 -0.49 -15.46 12.04
C LEU A 56 -0.21 -15.04 13.49
N PHE A 57 -0.97 -14.11 14.07
CA PHE A 57 -0.83 -13.75 15.49
C PHE A 57 -1.31 -14.86 16.43
N GLU A 58 -2.41 -15.54 16.09
CA GLU A 58 -2.93 -16.66 16.89
C GLU A 58 -2.03 -17.89 16.83
N THR A 59 -1.47 -18.20 15.66
CA THR A 59 -0.62 -19.35 15.41
C THR A 59 0.64 -18.92 14.66
N PRO A 60 1.66 -18.38 15.36
CA PRO A 60 2.80 -17.71 14.75
C PRO A 60 3.86 -18.64 14.16
N THR A 61 3.54 -19.92 13.96
CA THR A 61 4.47 -20.93 13.46
C THR A 61 4.03 -21.44 12.09
N VAL A 62 4.96 -22.02 11.35
CA VAL A 62 4.67 -22.69 10.07
C VAL A 62 3.62 -23.78 10.28
N SER A 63 3.83 -24.66 11.28
CA SER A 63 2.92 -25.76 11.61
C SER A 63 1.51 -25.26 11.95
N GLY A 64 1.42 -24.10 12.60
CA GLY A 64 0.19 -23.41 12.91
C GLY A 64 -0.52 -22.87 11.67
N LEU A 65 0.20 -22.17 10.80
CA LEU A 65 -0.36 -21.59 9.58
C LEU A 65 -0.76 -22.63 8.54
N VAL A 66 -0.01 -23.72 8.40
CA VAL A 66 -0.36 -24.80 7.45
C VAL A 66 -1.73 -25.39 7.78
N LYS A 67 -2.07 -25.54 9.07
CA LYS A 67 -3.41 -25.97 9.51
C LYS A 67 -4.52 -25.00 9.12
N GLN A 68 -4.20 -23.72 8.88
CA GLN A 68 -5.16 -22.71 8.45
C GLN A 68 -5.37 -22.72 6.93
N LEU A 69 -4.47 -23.30 6.13
CA LEU A 69 -4.59 -23.33 4.67
C LEU A 69 -5.87 -24.03 4.20
N SER A 70 -6.27 -25.12 4.87
CA SER A 70 -7.50 -25.86 4.53
C SER A 70 -8.78 -25.08 4.86
N ASN A 71 -8.70 -24.13 5.80
CA ASN A 71 -9.84 -23.32 6.25
C ASN A 71 -9.86 -21.93 5.62
N GLY A 72 -8.81 -21.58 4.86
CA GLY A 72 -8.70 -20.28 4.22
C GLY A 72 -9.71 -20.13 3.09
N ARG A 73 -10.05 -18.88 2.79
CA ARG A 73 -10.97 -18.58 1.68
C ARG A 73 -10.20 -18.58 0.37
N SER A 74 -10.89 -18.88 -0.74
CA SER A 74 -10.30 -18.64 -2.06
C SER A 74 -9.84 -17.19 -2.16
N ALA A 75 -8.60 -17.01 -2.63
CA ALA A 75 -8.00 -15.68 -2.72
C ALA A 75 -8.88 -14.74 -3.55
N ARG A 76 -9.03 -13.49 -3.09
CA ARG A 76 -9.62 -12.45 -3.93
C ARG A 76 -8.86 -12.34 -5.25
N LEU A 77 -9.60 -12.06 -6.32
CA LEU A 77 -9.00 -11.83 -7.63
C LEU A 77 -7.99 -10.68 -7.55
N PRO A 78 -6.81 -10.84 -8.17
CA PRO A 78 -5.81 -9.79 -8.16
C PRO A 78 -6.35 -8.53 -8.84
N VAL A 79 -5.88 -7.37 -8.39
CA VAL A 79 -6.18 -6.10 -9.06
C VAL A 79 -5.50 -6.12 -10.42
N LYS A 80 -6.30 -6.07 -11.48
CA LYS A 80 -5.82 -6.01 -12.86
C LYS A 80 -6.00 -4.60 -13.40
N LYS A 81 -5.17 -4.21 -14.38
CA LYS A 81 -5.41 -2.99 -15.16
C LYS A 81 -6.80 -3.09 -15.79
N ALA A 82 -7.70 -2.21 -15.38
CA ALA A 82 -9.05 -2.13 -15.91
C ALA A 82 -9.14 -1.05 -16.99
N GLN A 83 -10.12 -1.18 -17.89
CA GLN A 83 -10.47 -0.08 -18.77
C GLN A 83 -10.98 1.09 -17.92
N ARG A 84 -10.40 2.27 -18.11
CA ARG A 84 -10.75 3.45 -17.30
C ARG A 84 -12.16 3.92 -17.72
N PRO A 85 -13.11 4.03 -16.76
CA PRO A 85 -14.40 4.64 -17.07
C PRO A 85 -14.21 6.14 -17.36
N LYS A 86 -15.19 6.76 -18.03
CA LYS A 86 -15.18 8.20 -18.30
C LYS A 86 -15.05 9.03 -17.02
N GLN A 87 -15.70 8.59 -15.94
CA GLN A 87 -15.59 9.17 -14.61
C GLN A 87 -15.09 8.09 -13.65
N VAL A 88 -13.91 8.30 -13.07
CA VAL A 88 -13.35 7.35 -12.11
C VAL A 88 -13.97 7.63 -10.75
N PRO A 89 -14.66 6.67 -10.13
CA PRO A 89 -15.29 6.89 -8.83
C PRO A 89 -14.22 7.10 -7.74
N LEU A 90 -14.57 7.86 -6.71
CA LEU A 90 -13.78 7.91 -5.48
C LEU A 90 -13.66 6.52 -4.84
N SER A 91 -12.55 6.26 -4.16
CA SER A 91 -12.46 5.13 -3.22
C SER A 91 -13.36 5.39 -2.00
N PHE A 92 -13.62 4.34 -1.18
CA PHE A 92 -14.38 4.51 0.06
C PHE A 92 -13.72 5.52 1.02
N ALA A 93 -12.39 5.48 1.12
CA ALA A 93 -11.64 6.41 1.97
C ALA A 93 -11.70 7.85 1.43
N GLN A 94 -11.53 8.02 0.11
CA GLN A 94 -11.66 9.34 -0.52
C GLN A 94 -13.08 9.91 -0.37
N ARG A 95 -14.14 9.11 -0.52
CA ARG A 95 -15.53 9.56 -0.29
C ARG A 95 -15.72 10.12 1.11
N ARG A 96 -15.17 9.45 2.13
CA ARG A 96 -15.26 9.92 3.52
C ARG A 96 -14.59 11.27 3.68
N LEU A 97 -13.35 11.43 3.20
CA LEU A 97 -12.62 12.70 3.32
C LEU A 97 -13.28 13.82 2.52
N TRP A 98 -13.74 13.52 1.30
CA TRP A 98 -14.48 14.47 0.47
C TRP A 98 -15.77 14.93 1.14
N PHE A 99 -16.50 14.03 1.79
CA PHE A 99 -17.72 14.37 2.54
C PHE A 99 -17.41 15.30 3.72
N LEU A 100 -16.38 15.00 4.51
CA LEU A 100 -15.95 15.86 5.61
C LEU A 100 -15.55 17.25 5.11
N HIS A 101 -14.72 17.31 4.05
CA HIS A 101 -14.33 18.57 3.41
C HIS A 101 -15.54 19.35 2.87
N SER A 102 -16.54 18.68 2.30
CA SER A 102 -17.74 19.34 1.77
C SER A 102 -18.64 19.92 2.87
N LEU A 103 -18.60 19.37 4.08
CA LEU A 103 -19.34 19.88 5.24
C LEU A 103 -18.60 21.00 5.98
N GLU A 104 -17.29 20.83 6.18
CA GLU A 104 -16.47 21.70 7.02
C GLU A 104 -15.78 22.82 6.22
N GLY A 105 -15.70 22.68 4.89
CA GLY A 105 -14.89 23.53 4.03
C GLY A 105 -13.38 23.19 4.11
N PRO A 106 -12.52 24.07 3.59
CA PRO A 106 -11.07 23.91 3.70
C PRO A 106 -10.61 23.87 5.17
N SER A 107 -10.09 22.73 5.61
CA SER A 107 -9.58 22.54 6.97
C SER A 107 -8.27 21.74 6.97
N PRO A 108 -7.33 22.02 7.89
CA PRO A 108 -6.02 21.37 7.95
C PRO A 108 -5.93 19.96 8.59
N PRO A 109 -6.94 19.35 9.26
CA PRO A 109 -6.76 18.09 10.00
C PRO A 109 -6.19 16.92 9.18
N TYR A 110 -6.33 16.96 7.86
CA TYR A 110 -5.86 15.94 6.94
C TYR A 110 -4.66 16.37 6.10
N ASN A 111 -4.05 17.52 6.40
CA ASN A 111 -2.77 17.91 5.82
C ASN A 111 -1.66 17.04 6.41
N ILE A 112 -0.74 16.58 5.56
CA ILE A 112 0.43 15.77 5.97
C ILE A 112 1.68 16.59 5.64
N PRO A 113 2.08 17.56 6.49
CA PRO A 113 3.28 18.34 6.26
C PRO A 113 4.52 17.46 6.47
N LEU A 114 5.43 17.46 5.50
CA LEU A 114 6.75 16.85 5.60
C LEU A 114 7.80 17.98 5.56
N VAL A 115 8.67 18.02 6.56
CA VAL A 115 9.79 18.96 6.62
C VAL A 115 11.08 18.16 6.59
N VAL A 116 11.97 18.53 5.67
CA VAL A 116 13.28 17.89 5.50
C VAL A 116 14.34 18.98 5.61
N GLU A 117 15.26 18.80 6.54
CA GLU A 117 16.45 19.65 6.64
C GLU A 117 17.52 19.10 5.69
N MET A 118 18.04 19.97 4.83
CA MET A 118 19.08 19.65 3.86
C MET A 118 20.25 20.60 4.07
N SER A 119 21.46 20.04 4.11
CA SER A 119 22.68 20.78 4.39
C SER A 119 23.70 20.59 3.26
N GLY A 120 24.37 21.67 2.87
CA GLY A 120 25.35 21.69 1.77
C GLY A 120 24.85 22.48 0.57
N GLU A 121 25.52 22.31 -0.57
CA GLU A 121 25.08 22.90 -1.84
C GLU A 121 23.86 22.13 -2.37
N ILE A 122 22.74 22.84 -2.55
CA ILE A 122 21.50 22.28 -3.08
C ILE A 122 21.27 22.88 -4.46
N ASP A 123 21.21 22.02 -5.48
CA ASP A 123 20.73 22.40 -6.81
C ASP A 123 19.20 22.42 -6.78
N THR A 124 18.64 23.63 -6.68
CA THR A 124 17.19 23.85 -6.59
C THR A 124 16.48 23.48 -7.89
N GLY A 125 17.13 23.66 -9.04
CA GLY A 125 16.56 23.28 -10.33
C GLY A 125 16.47 21.76 -10.49
N ALA A 126 17.49 21.03 -10.04
CA ALA A 126 17.45 19.57 -9.99
C ALA A 126 16.39 19.05 -8.99
N LEU A 127 16.25 19.70 -7.84
CA LEU A 127 15.22 19.34 -6.85
C LEU A 127 13.80 19.57 -7.40
N GLU A 128 13.55 20.71 -8.04
CA GLU A 128 12.26 21.01 -8.68
C GLU A 128 11.94 20.01 -9.80
N ALA A 129 12.91 19.68 -10.65
CA ALA A 129 12.74 18.65 -11.67
C ALA A 129 12.40 17.28 -11.05
N ALA A 130 13.10 16.88 -9.98
CA ALA A 130 12.84 15.62 -9.29
C ALA A 130 11.44 15.58 -8.64
N LEU A 131 10.95 16.70 -8.10
CA LEU A 131 9.58 16.79 -7.59
C LEU A 131 8.56 16.64 -8.73
N ASN A 132 8.79 17.30 -9.86
CA ASN A 132 7.92 17.19 -11.03
C ASN A 132 7.89 15.78 -11.63
N ASP A 133 9.02 15.07 -11.66
CA ASP A 133 9.08 13.65 -12.06
C ASP A 133 8.18 12.77 -11.18
N VAL A 134 8.15 13.03 -9.86
CA VAL A 134 7.28 12.32 -8.92
C VAL A 134 5.80 12.64 -9.19
N VAL A 135 5.45 13.90 -9.45
CA VAL A 135 4.06 14.28 -9.79
C VAL A 135 3.59 13.67 -11.11
N GLU A 136 4.45 13.66 -12.13
CA GLU A 136 4.15 13.02 -13.42
C GLU A 136 3.85 11.53 -13.22
N ARG A 137 4.75 10.83 -12.50
CA ARG A 137 4.67 9.40 -12.23
C ARG A 137 3.44 9.00 -11.42
N HIS A 138 3.01 9.81 -10.46
CA HIS A 138 1.96 9.47 -9.50
C HIS A 138 0.67 10.27 -9.75
N GLU A 139 -0.30 9.66 -10.45
CA GLU A 139 -1.60 10.29 -10.76
C GLU A 139 -2.28 10.93 -9.53
N SER A 140 -2.16 10.32 -8.34
CA SER A 140 -2.75 10.83 -7.11
C SER A 140 -2.27 12.23 -6.72
N LEU A 141 -1.06 12.64 -7.09
CA LEU A 141 -0.52 13.97 -6.81
C LEU A 141 -1.07 15.05 -7.74
N ARG A 142 -1.73 14.65 -8.81
CA ARG A 142 -2.37 15.53 -9.81
C ARG A 142 -3.84 15.19 -10.03
N THR A 143 -4.50 14.71 -8.98
CA THR A 143 -5.92 14.36 -9.00
C THR A 143 -6.76 15.43 -8.31
N LEU A 144 -7.74 15.96 -9.02
CA LEU A 144 -8.82 16.79 -8.49
C LEU A 144 -10.08 15.95 -8.20
N PHE A 145 -10.99 16.51 -7.40
CA PHE A 145 -12.25 15.86 -7.01
C PHE A 145 -13.50 16.70 -7.34
N PRO A 146 -13.77 17.02 -8.63
CA PRO A 146 -14.93 17.79 -9.01
C PRO A 146 -16.25 17.01 -8.85
N VAL A 147 -17.35 17.75 -8.74
CA VAL A 147 -18.72 17.21 -8.74
C VAL A 147 -19.31 17.36 -10.14
N THR A 148 -19.83 16.27 -10.70
CA THR A 148 -20.60 16.30 -11.95
C THR A 148 -21.90 15.55 -11.73
N SER A 149 -23.03 16.16 -12.09
CA SER A 149 -24.37 15.59 -11.89
C SER A 149 -24.62 15.10 -10.46
N GLY A 150 -24.15 15.85 -9.47
CA GLY A 150 -24.33 15.55 -8.04
C GLY A 150 -23.41 14.47 -7.46
N THR A 151 -22.46 13.93 -8.24
CA THR A 151 -21.52 12.90 -7.75
C THR A 151 -20.07 13.36 -7.90
N ALA A 152 -19.29 13.21 -6.83
CA ALA A 152 -17.85 13.46 -6.84
C ALA A 152 -17.10 12.31 -7.51
N HIS A 153 -16.10 12.64 -8.33
CA HIS A 153 -15.27 11.68 -9.04
C HIS A 153 -13.82 12.15 -9.07
N GLN A 154 -12.90 11.24 -9.40
CA GLN A 154 -11.49 11.55 -9.59
C GLN A 154 -11.29 12.09 -11.01
N TYR A 155 -10.68 13.26 -11.11
CA TYR A 155 -10.25 13.88 -12.36
C TYR A 155 -8.74 14.07 -12.32
N VAL A 156 -8.02 13.28 -13.12
CA VAL A 156 -6.55 13.30 -13.14
C VAL A 156 -6.11 14.27 -14.23
N LEU A 157 -5.38 15.30 -13.82
CA LEU A 157 -4.84 16.34 -14.71
C LEU A 157 -3.73 15.77 -15.60
N ASP A 158 -3.50 16.39 -16.75
CA ASP A 158 -2.27 16.13 -17.51
C ASP A 158 -1.05 16.59 -16.69
N PRO A 159 0.10 15.89 -16.73
CA PRO A 159 1.30 16.32 -16.02
C PRO A 159 1.71 17.77 -16.29
N SER A 160 1.48 18.28 -17.51
CA SER A 160 1.78 19.68 -17.85
C SER A 160 0.93 20.70 -17.11
N GLU A 161 -0.23 20.30 -16.58
CA GLU A 161 -1.17 21.16 -15.83
C GLU A 161 -0.93 21.10 -14.30
N ALA A 162 0.00 20.26 -13.84
CA ALA A 162 0.22 19.98 -12.42
C ALA A 162 1.68 20.18 -11.98
N GLN A 163 2.40 21.08 -12.65
CA GLN A 163 3.80 21.36 -12.32
C GLN A 163 3.92 22.03 -10.95
N VAL A 164 4.88 21.55 -10.15
CA VAL A 164 5.24 22.10 -8.84
C VAL A 164 6.29 23.18 -9.04
N GLU A 165 6.00 24.36 -8.51
CA GLU A 165 6.96 25.46 -8.41
C GLU A 165 7.67 25.37 -7.05
N LEU A 166 9.01 25.29 -7.07
CA LEU A 166 9.79 25.28 -5.84
C LEU A 166 10.02 26.72 -5.37
N LEU A 167 9.32 27.12 -4.31
CA LEU A 167 9.54 28.41 -3.66
C LEU A 167 10.81 28.36 -2.80
N VAL A 168 11.87 29.00 -3.28
CA VAL A 168 13.13 29.16 -2.54
C VAL A 168 13.19 30.58 -1.99
N SER A 169 13.19 30.70 -0.65
CA SER A 169 13.31 31.97 0.08
C SER A 169 14.64 32.07 0.80
#